data_AF-A0A496RDL9-F1
#
_entry.id   AF-A0A496RDL9-F1
#
_cell.length_a   1.000
_cell.length_b   1.000
_cell.length_c   1.000
_cell.angle_alpha   90.00
_cell.angle_beta   90.00
_cell.angle_gamma   90.00
#
_symmetry.space_group_name_H-M   'P 1'
#
loop_
_entity.id
_entity.type
_entity.pdbx_description
1 polymer ?
#
loop_
_entity_poly.entity_id
_entity_poly.type
_entity_poly.pdbx_seq_one_letter_code
_entity_poly.pdbx_strand_id
1 'polypeptide(L)'
;MITQVSHFYVRVKSDLEKAFRDFFPHMSSNYIKMSKLFNKDKKYPVLAVEKVTVFTKDGDEVESARFLVPSENNNFIWIQSELFEFEGFVDDCGE
;
A
#
# COMPACT_ATOMS: atom_id res chain seq x y z
N MET A 1 -1.68 -25.20 -4.98
CA MET A 1 -2.22 -24.49 -3.81
C MET A 1 -2.91 -23.25 -4.32
N ILE A 2 -4.24 -23.24 -4.31
CA ILE A 2 -5.01 -22.05 -4.68
C ILE A 2 -4.95 -21.17 -3.44
N THR A 3 -4.04 -20.19 -3.42
CA THR A 3 -4.07 -19.12 -2.43
C THR A 3 -5.38 -18.39 -2.66
N GLN A 4 -6.38 -18.65 -1.80
CA GLN A 4 -7.53 -17.77 -1.68
C GLN A 4 -6.98 -16.41 -1.29
N VAL A 5 -6.86 -15.52 -2.29
CA VAL A 5 -6.51 -14.13 -2.06
C VAL A 5 -7.80 -13.52 -1.52
N SER A 6 -8.02 -13.62 -0.21
CA SER A 6 -9.13 -12.94 0.43
C SER A 6 -8.97 -11.46 0.10
N HIS A 7 -9.86 -10.93 -0.75
CA HIS A 7 -9.83 -9.53 -1.12
C HIS A 7 -9.95 -8.70 0.17
N PHE A 8 -8.95 -7.85 0.39
CA PHE A 8 -8.92 -6.96 1.54
C PHE A 8 -8.84 -5.52 1.07
N TYR A 9 -9.37 -4.66 1.92
CA TYR A 9 -9.37 -3.22 1.69
C TYR A 9 -8.26 -2.57 2.47
N VAL A 10 -7.72 -1.55 1.85
CA VAL A 10 -6.70 -0.71 2.43
C VAL A 10 -7.09 0.75 2.33
N ARG A 11 -6.65 1.55 3.29
CA ARG A 11 -6.83 3.00 3.28
C ARG A 11 -5.47 3.67 3.34
N VAL A 12 -5.36 4.86 2.77
CA VAL A 12 -4.13 5.65 2.89
C VAL A 12 -3.98 6.09 4.34
N LYS A 13 -2.81 5.87 4.94
CA LYS A 13 -2.54 6.33 6.31
C LYS A 13 -2.76 7.83 6.43
N SER A 14 -3.39 8.28 7.51
CA SER A 14 -3.63 9.70 7.78
C SER A 14 -2.31 10.50 7.85
N ASP A 15 -1.32 9.92 8.54
CA ASP A 15 0.00 10.49 8.84
C ASP A 15 1.10 9.90 7.95
N LEU A 16 1.05 10.26 6.67
CA LEU A 16 2.03 9.83 5.68
C LEU A 16 3.45 10.28 6.04
N GLU A 17 3.63 11.47 6.59
CA GLU A 17 4.96 11.96 6.99
C GLU A 17 5.59 11.15 8.11
N LYS A 18 4.78 10.69 9.08
CA LYS A 18 5.26 9.84 10.16
C LYS A 18 5.60 8.45 9.64
N ALA A 19 4.70 7.84 8.87
CA ALA A 19 4.96 6.55 8.23
C ALA A 19 6.21 6.59 7.34
N PHE A 20 6.46 7.72 6.67
CA PHE A 20 7.65 7.93 5.85
C PHE A 20 8.93 8.03 6.66
N ARG A 21 8.93 8.82 7.75
CA ARG A 21 10.10 8.96 8.63
C ARG A 21 10.44 7.66 9.35
N ASP A 22 9.42 6.90 9.73
CA ASP A 22 9.55 5.66 10.51
C ASP A 22 10.04 4.49 9.64
N PHE A 23 9.60 4.41 8.38
CA PHE A 23 9.96 3.30 7.49
C PHE A 23 11.10 3.61 6.51
N PHE A 24 11.22 4.83 5.99
CA PHE A 24 12.22 5.14 4.95
C PHE A 24 12.66 6.61 4.93
N PRO A 25 13.82 6.97 5.52
CA PRO A 25 14.43 8.31 5.32
C PRO A 25 14.86 8.59 3.86
N HIS A 26 14.71 7.62 2.95
CA HIS A 26 15.18 7.68 1.57
C HIS A 26 14.12 7.44 0.49
N MET A 27 12.85 7.20 0.87
CA MET A 27 11.81 7.14 -0.15
C MET A 27 11.75 8.51 -0.86
N SER A 28 11.67 8.47 -2.19
CA SER A 28 11.64 9.69 -2.99
C SER A 28 10.33 10.44 -2.78
N SER A 29 10.35 11.78 -2.88
CA SER A 29 9.16 12.64 -2.86
C SER A 29 8.07 12.23 -3.86
N ASN A 30 8.40 11.37 -4.82
CA ASN A 30 7.45 10.71 -5.71
C ASN A 30 6.37 9.90 -4.98
N TYR A 31 6.67 9.23 -3.87
CA TYR A 31 5.65 8.48 -3.13
C TYR A 31 4.61 9.40 -2.48
N ILE A 32 5.03 10.55 -1.97
CA ILE A 32 4.12 11.60 -1.46
C ILE A 32 3.28 12.19 -2.60
N LYS A 33 3.82 12.25 -3.83
CA LYS A 33 3.01 12.66 -5.00
C LYS A 33 1.99 11.58 -5.37
N MET A 34 2.37 10.30 -5.32
CA MET A 34 1.48 9.19 -5.62
C MET A 34 0.37 9.05 -4.59
N SER A 35 0.62 9.36 -3.31
CA SER A 35 -0.42 9.35 -2.27
C SER A 35 -1.54 10.36 -2.54
N LYS A 36 -1.27 11.44 -3.29
CA LYS A 36 -2.28 12.42 -3.72
C LYS A 36 -3.25 11.88 -4.78
N LEU A 37 -2.92 10.74 -5.40
CA LEU A 37 -3.80 10.06 -6.36
C LEU A 37 -4.88 9.22 -5.65
N PHE A 38 -4.84 9.19 -4.31
CA PHE A 38 -5.75 8.44 -3.47
C PHE A 38 -6.40 9.38 -2.46
N ASN A 39 -7.69 9.15 -2.20
CA ASN A 39 -8.45 9.83 -1.18
C ASN A 39 -8.23 9.13 0.16
N LYS A 40 -7.81 9.89 1.19
CA LYS A 40 -7.48 9.34 2.51
C LYS A 40 -8.68 8.75 3.24
N ASP A 41 -9.89 9.24 2.97
CA ASP A 41 -11.11 8.76 3.62
C ASP A 41 -11.77 7.59 2.85
N LYS A 42 -11.16 7.17 1.73
CA LYS A 42 -11.70 6.12 0.87
C LYS A 42 -10.98 4.80 1.08
N LYS A 43 -11.75 3.72 1.08
CA LYS A 43 -11.25 2.34 1.10
C LYS A 43 -10.95 1.89 -0.33
N TYR A 44 -9.78 1.31 -0.55
CA TYR A 44 -9.32 0.80 -1.83
C TYR A 44 -9.19 -0.71 -1.78
N PRO A 45 -9.77 -1.45 -2.74
CA PRO A 45 -9.58 -2.89 -2.83
C PRO A 45 -8.15 -3.19 -3.29
N VAL A 46 -7.47 -4.12 -2.63
CA VAL A 46 -6.20 -4.66 -3.10
C VAL A 46 -6.46 -5.76 -4.11
N LEU A 47 -6.05 -5.52 -5.36
CA LEU A 47 -6.28 -6.44 -6.47
C LEU A 47 -5.17 -7.49 -6.60
N ALA A 48 -3.94 -7.11 -6.24
CA ALA A 48 -2.80 -8.00 -6.26
C ALA A 48 -1.76 -7.54 -5.23
N VAL A 49 -1.02 -8.51 -4.68
CA VAL A 49 0.11 -8.29 -3.78
C VAL A 49 1.36 -8.87 -4.43
N GLU A 50 2.38 -8.05 -4.59
CA GLU A 50 3.70 -8.44 -5.08
C GLU A 50 4.71 -8.30 -3.95
N LYS A 51 5.38 -9.39 -3.58
CA LYS A 51 6.47 -9.34 -2.60
C LYS A 51 7.71 -8.74 -3.27
N VAL A 52 8.29 -7.71 -2.65
CA VAL A 52 9.49 -7.04 -3.17
C VAL A 52 10.55 -6.95 -2.09
N THR A 53 11.76 -7.35 -2.41
CA THR A 53 12.92 -7.12 -1.54
C THR A 53 13.50 -5.76 -1.86
N VAL A 54 13.56 -4.87 -0.87
CA VAL A 54 14.17 -3.55 -0.99
C VAL A 54 15.55 -3.65 -0.35
N PHE A 55 16.58 -3.41 -1.16
CA PHE A 55 17.95 -3.31 -0.68
C PHE A 55 18.17 -1.89 -0.19
N THR A 56 18.41 -1.73 1.10
CA THR A 56 18.85 -0.44 1.64
C THR A 56 20.28 -0.15 1.22
N LYS A 57 20.70 1.11 1.30
CA LYS A 57 22.03 1.54 0.87
C LYS A 57 23.16 0.97 1.75
N ASP A 58 22.81 0.55 2.97
CA ASP A 58 23.68 -0.16 3.92
C ASP A 58 23.82 -1.66 3.60
N GLY A 59 23.05 -2.19 2.64
CA GLY A 59 23.10 -3.58 2.23
C GLY A 59 22.13 -4.49 3.00
N ASP A 60 21.33 -3.95 3.93
CA ASP A 60 20.26 -4.70 4.60
C ASP A 60 19.11 -5.00 3.63
N GLU A 61 18.75 -6.28 3.56
CA GLU A 61 17.61 -6.81 2.83
C GLU A 61 16.34 -6.57 3.65
N VAL A 62 15.52 -5.62 3.22
CA VAL A 62 14.21 -5.37 3.83
C VAL A 62 13.13 -6.00 2.96
N GLU A 63 12.39 -6.94 3.54
CA GLU A 63 11.21 -7.52 2.91
C GLU A 63 10.04 -6.53 2.94
N SER A 64 9.62 -6.05 1.77
CA SER A 64 8.44 -5.18 1.59
C SER A 64 7.42 -5.84 0.64
N ALA A 65 6.26 -5.22 0.49
CA ALA A 65 5.28 -5.63 -0.50
C ALA A 65 4.75 -4.43 -1.29
N ARG A 66 4.25 -4.69 -2.50
CA ARG A 66 3.52 -3.75 -3.34
C ARG A 66 2.09 -4.22 -3.52
N PHE A 67 1.17 -3.30 -3.38
CA PHE A 67 -0.25 -3.50 -3.64
C PHE A 67 -0.62 -2.86 -4.98
N LEU A 68 -1.41 -3.58 -5.77
CA LEU A 68 -2.09 -3.05 -6.94
C LEU A 68 -3.45 -2.50 -6.49
N VAL A 69 -3.60 -1.18 -6.54
CA VAL A 69 -4.81 -0.49 -6.12
C VAL A 69 -5.34 0.45 -7.23
N PRO A 70 -6.67 0.60 -7.36
CA PRO A 70 -7.25 1.59 -8.26
C PRO A 70 -7.07 2.99 -7.66
N SER A 71 -6.60 3.94 -8.48
CA SER A 71 -6.48 5.37 -8.12
C SER A 71 -7.72 6.16 -8.53
N GLU A 72 -7.86 7.38 -8.01
CA GLU A 72 -8.98 8.26 -8.38
C GLU A 72 -8.95 8.69 -9.86
N ASN A 73 -7.82 8.52 -10.55
CA ASN A 73 -7.66 8.82 -11.97
C ASN A 73 -8.09 7.66 -12.89
N ASN A 74 -8.88 6.70 -12.41
CA ASN A 74 -9.26 5.48 -13.13
C ASN A 74 -8.08 4.64 -13.66
N ASN A 75 -6.90 4.79 -13.05
CA ASN A 75 -5.72 3.99 -13.36
C ASN A 75 -5.39 3.05 -12.20
N PHE A 76 -4.82 1.88 -12.52
CA PHE A 76 -4.28 0.95 -11.52
C PHE A 76 -2.80 1.26 -11.29
N ILE A 77 -2.41 1.32 -10.02
CA ILE A 77 -1.06 1.72 -9.64
C ILE A 77 -0.48 0.68 -8.69
N TRP A 78 0.74 0.27 -8.97
CA TRP A 78 1.58 -0.48 -8.04
C TRP A 78 2.22 0.48 -7.06
N ILE A 79 1.98 0.26 -5.78
CA ILE A 79 2.46 1.13 -4.71
C ILE A 79 2.78 0.29 -3.49
N GLN A 80 3.78 0.71 -2.71
CA GLN A 80 4.22 -0.05 -1.56
C GLN A 80 3.14 -0.09 -0.47
N SER A 81 3.05 -1.25 0.19
CA SER A 81 2.05 -1.53 1.23
C SER A 81 2.14 -0.57 2.41
N GLU A 82 3.32 -0.01 2.67
CA GLU A 82 3.64 0.84 3.81
C GLU A 82 2.87 2.17 3.81
N LEU A 83 2.43 2.62 2.63
CA LEU A 83 1.59 3.81 2.47
C LEU A 83 0.16 3.59 2.98
N PHE A 84 -0.24 2.33 3.08
CA PHE A 84 -1.59 1.94 3.38
C PHE A 84 -1.70 1.32 4.78
N GLU A 85 -2.86 1.49 5.39
CA GLU A 85 -3.32 0.73 6.54
C GLU A 85 -4.37 -0.28 6.10
N PHE A 86 -4.36 -1.45 6.74
CA PHE A 86 -5.38 -2.46 6.54
C PHE A 86 -6.71 -1.99 7.15
N GLU A 87 -7.78 -2.00 6.36
CA GLU A 87 -9.11 -1.53 6.78
C GLU A 87 -10.11 -2.68 7.03
N GLY A 88 -9.81 -3.90 6.55
CA GLY A 88 -10.69 -5.05 6.71
C GLY A 88 -10.68 -5.99 5.51
N PHE A 89 -11.26 -7.17 5.69
CA PHE A 89 -11.53 -8.11 4.60
C PHE A 89 -12.91 -7.83 3.99
N VAL A 90 -13.13 -8.28 2.73
CA VAL A 90 -14.45 -8.27 2.07
C VAL A 90 -15.53 -9.00 2.90
N ASP A 91 -15.14 -9.86 3.84
CA ASP A 91 -16.06 -10.68 4.63
C ASP A 91 -16.84 -9.93 5.73
N ASP A 92 -16.61 -8.63 5.95
CA ASP A 92 -17.40 -7.82 6.90
C ASP A 92 -18.74 -7.33 6.29
N CYS A 93 -19.33 -8.12 5.39
CA CYS A 93 -20.64 -7.82 4.83
C CYS A 93 -21.39 -9.12 4.54
N GLY A 94 -22.06 -9.66 5.57
CA GLY A 94 -23.17 -10.60 5.35
C GLY A 94 -23.49 -11.57 6.47
N GLU A 95 -23.88 -11.08 7.66
CA GLU A 95 -25.13 -11.53 8.32
C GLU A 95 -25.66 -10.46 9.29
#